data_AF-A0A1U6HNQ5-F1
#
_entry.id   AF-A0A1U6HNQ5-F1
#
_cell.length_a   1.000
_cell.length_b   1.000
_cell.length_c   1.000
_cell.angle_alpha   90.00
_cell.angle_beta   90.00
_cell.angle_gamma   90.00
#
_symmetry.space_group_name_H-M   'P 1'
#
loop_
_entity.id
_entity.type
_entity.pdbx_description
1 polymer ?
#
loop_
_entity_poly.entity_id
_entity_poly.type
_entity_poly.pdbx_seq_one_letter_code
_entity_poly.pdbx_strand_id
1 'polypeptide(L)'
;MAQQRPASAESTPEQVFSNSPERLRIYEAVGRALSGAVPATVHTTISQVAFRNRRGFAYVWNPRRHLKTDVPAVLSIVLPRRLESSRFKEIVHPSPGVWMHHLELRTVEDIDDEVAGWLEEAFAAAG
;
A
#
# COMPACT_ATOMS: atom_id res chain seq x y z
N MET A 1 24.96 10.87 9.78
CA MET A 1 24.96 9.51 9.19
C MET A 1 23.69 9.35 8.37
N ALA A 2 23.74 9.78 7.11
CA ALA A 2 22.66 9.64 6.15
C ALA A 2 22.87 8.31 5.44
N GLN A 3 22.11 7.28 5.83
CA GLN A 3 22.16 5.99 5.18
C GLN A 3 21.40 6.08 3.85
N GLN A 4 22.11 6.53 2.82
CA GLN A 4 21.77 6.23 1.43
C GLN A 4 21.81 4.70 1.28
N ARG A 5 20.64 4.08 1.31
CA ARG A 5 20.47 2.65 1.05
C ARG A 5 20.55 2.42 -0.46
N PRO A 6 21.23 1.36 -0.92
CA PRO A 6 21.47 1.13 -2.34
C PRO A 6 20.15 1.04 -3.10
N ALA A 7 20.17 1.49 -4.37
CA ALA A 7 19.15 1.21 -5.36
C ALA A 7 19.05 -0.32 -5.56
N SER A 8 18.36 -1.01 -4.65
CA SER A 8 18.17 -2.46 -4.71
C SER A 8 17.04 -2.75 -5.69
N ALA A 9 17.44 -2.98 -6.94
CA ALA A 9 16.67 -3.54 -8.06
C ALA A 9 15.28 -2.91 -8.27
N GLU A 10 15.18 -2.08 -9.29
CA GLU A 10 13.92 -1.74 -9.95
C GLU A 10 13.30 -3.03 -10.51
N SER A 11 12.65 -3.83 -9.67
CA SER A 11 11.79 -4.90 -10.14
C SER A 11 10.49 -4.28 -10.60
N THR A 12 10.11 -4.52 -11.85
CA THR A 12 8.79 -4.14 -12.34
C THR A 12 7.74 -4.81 -11.44
N PRO A 13 6.61 -4.14 -11.13
CA PRO A 13 5.54 -4.75 -10.34
C PRO A 13 5.07 -6.09 -10.92
N GLU A 14 5.16 -6.24 -12.24
CA GLU A 14 4.96 -7.50 -12.96
C GLU A 14 5.83 -8.65 -12.41
N GLN A 15 7.07 -8.41 -12.00
CA GLN A 15 7.96 -9.41 -11.40
C GLN A 15 7.57 -9.75 -9.94
N VAL A 16 7.05 -8.78 -9.20
CA VAL A 16 6.59 -8.97 -7.81
C VAL A 16 5.32 -9.84 -7.80
N PHE A 17 4.46 -9.67 -8.81
CA PHE A 17 3.16 -10.33 -8.92
C PHE A 17 3.10 -11.45 -9.98
N SER A 18 4.21 -11.76 -10.66
CA SER A 18 4.34 -12.66 -11.84
C SER A 18 3.73 -14.06 -11.72
N ASN A 19 3.37 -14.51 -10.51
CA ASN A 19 2.80 -15.83 -10.30
C ASN A 19 1.26 -15.86 -10.23
N SER A 20 0.54 -14.75 -10.44
CA SER A 20 -0.93 -14.78 -10.60
C SER A 20 -1.48 -13.54 -11.33
N PRO A 21 -2.25 -13.72 -12.43
CA PRO A 21 -2.85 -12.60 -13.17
C PRO A 21 -3.84 -11.78 -12.32
N GLU A 22 -4.50 -12.41 -11.35
CA GLU A 22 -5.41 -11.74 -10.41
C GLU A 22 -4.68 -10.73 -9.52
N ARG A 23 -3.50 -11.08 -9.01
CA ARG A 23 -2.69 -10.19 -8.16
C ARG A 23 -2.19 -8.98 -8.95
N LEU A 24 -1.81 -9.20 -10.21
CA LEU A 24 -1.42 -8.12 -11.10
C LEU A 24 -2.57 -7.14 -11.32
N ARG A 25 -3.79 -7.63 -11.56
CA ARG A 25 -4.97 -6.76 -11.70
C ARG A 25 -5.24 -5.92 -10.45
N ILE A 26 -5.14 -6.51 -9.26
CA ILE A 26 -5.31 -5.79 -7.99
C ILE A 26 -4.26 -4.70 -7.84
N TYR A 27 -3.00 -5.02 -8.15
CA TYR A 27 -1.93 -4.04 -8.14
C TYR A 27 -2.17 -2.90 -9.14
N GLU A 28 -2.54 -3.21 -10.37
CA GLU A 28 -2.84 -2.23 -11.42
C GLU A 28 -4.02 -1.33 -11.01
N ALA A 29 -5.05 -1.89 -10.37
CA ALA A 29 -6.19 -1.14 -9.85
C ALA A 29 -5.75 -0.15 -8.75
N VAL A 30 -4.91 -0.59 -7.80
CA VAL A 30 -4.34 0.30 -6.78
C VAL A 30 -3.50 1.41 -7.42
N GLY A 31 -2.65 1.05 -8.41
CA GLY A 31 -1.83 2.02 -9.14
C GLY A 31 -2.66 3.06 -9.90
N ARG A 32 -3.77 2.64 -10.52
CA ARG A 32 -4.72 3.54 -11.19
C ARG A 32 -5.45 4.45 -10.20
N ALA A 33 -5.96 3.90 -9.10
CA ALA A 33 -6.62 4.68 -8.06
C ALA A 33 -5.68 5.78 -7.51
N LEU A 34 -4.42 5.42 -7.24
CA LEU A 34 -3.42 6.37 -6.74
C LEU A 34 -3.00 7.40 -7.78
N SER A 35 -2.80 6.97 -9.04
CA SER A 35 -2.46 7.89 -10.13
C SER A 35 -3.58 8.88 -10.45
N GLY A 36 -4.84 8.49 -10.24
CA GLY A 36 -6.00 9.36 -10.38
C GLY A 36 -6.22 10.30 -9.20
N ALA A 37 -5.84 9.88 -7.99
CA ALA A 37 -6.10 10.61 -6.76
C ALA A 37 -4.99 11.61 -6.40
N VAL A 38 -3.71 11.22 -6.49
CA VAL A 38 -2.60 12.01 -5.94
C VAL A 38 -1.31 11.90 -6.77
N PRO A 39 -0.50 12.96 -6.89
CA PRO A 39 0.81 12.91 -7.55
C PRO A 39 1.88 12.26 -6.64
N ALA A 40 1.57 11.12 -6.02
CA ALA A 40 2.46 10.43 -5.10
C ALA A 40 3.62 9.73 -5.83
N THR A 41 4.80 9.74 -5.23
CA THR A 41 5.95 8.99 -5.72
C THR A 41 5.76 7.51 -5.39
N VAL A 42 5.73 6.68 -6.43
CA VAL A 42 5.61 5.23 -6.32
C VAL A 42 7.01 4.62 -6.32
N HIS A 43 7.37 3.92 -5.24
CA HIS A 43 8.59 3.15 -5.14
C HIS A 43 8.26 1.66 -5.11
N THR A 44 8.48 0.99 -6.23
CA THR A 44 8.37 -0.47 -6.31
C THR A 44 9.70 -1.11 -5.93
N THR A 45 9.63 -2.13 -5.07
CA THR A 45 10.75 -2.98 -4.67
C THR A 45 10.43 -4.44 -4.99
N ILE A 46 11.40 -5.33 -4.85
CA ILE A 46 11.31 -6.78 -5.16
C ILE A 46 10.10 -7.48 -4.48
N SER A 47 9.54 -6.94 -3.39
CA SER A 47 8.46 -7.59 -2.63
C SER A 47 7.30 -6.66 -2.22
N GLN A 48 7.41 -5.36 -2.48
CA GLN A 48 6.50 -4.35 -1.96
C GLN A 48 6.49 -3.12 -2.85
N VAL A 49 5.34 -2.45 -2.94
CA VAL A 49 5.20 -1.13 -3.53
C VAL A 49 4.90 -0.14 -2.42
N ALA A 50 5.76 0.86 -2.25
CA ALA A 50 5.62 1.92 -1.26
C ALA A 50 5.24 3.23 -1.95
N PHE A 51 4.15 3.84 -1.52
CA PHE A 51 3.69 5.15 -1.95
C PHE A 51 4.12 6.20 -0.95
N ARG A 52 4.77 7.25 -1.47
CA ARG A 52 5.37 8.30 -0.66
C ARG A 52 5.04 9.67 -1.20
N ASN A 53 4.70 10.58 -0.30
CA ASN A 53 4.76 12.01 -0.53
C ASN A 53 6.08 12.52 0.07
N ARG A 54 6.04 13.42 1.06
CA ARG A 54 7.23 13.72 1.87
C ARG A 54 7.58 12.59 2.84
N ARG A 55 6.58 11.82 3.26
CA ARG A 55 6.71 10.58 4.05
C ARG A 55 5.96 9.44 3.37
N GLY A 56 6.28 8.19 3.72
CA GLY A 56 5.59 7.03 3.18
C GLY A 56 4.26 6.79 3.88
N PHE A 57 3.18 6.84 3.11
CA PHE A 57 1.81 6.86 3.62
C PHE A 57 0.99 5.63 3.23
N ALA A 58 1.34 4.95 2.14
CA ALA A 58 0.68 3.72 1.76
C ALA A 58 1.69 2.67 1.27
N TYR A 59 1.42 1.41 1.55
CA TYR A 59 2.31 0.31 1.20
C TYR A 59 1.49 -0.90 0.76
N VAL A 60 1.73 -1.40 -0.44
CA VAL A 60 1.12 -2.62 -0.95
C VAL A 60 2.16 -3.73 -0.95
N TRP A 61 1.85 -4.86 -0.35
CA TRP A 61 2.76 -6.00 -0.30
C TRP A 61 2.00 -7.32 -0.39
N ASN A 62 2.70 -8.36 -0.82
CA ASN A 62 2.11 -9.69 -0.94
C ASN A 62 2.24 -10.44 0.39
N PRO A 63 1.13 -10.71 1.10
CA PRO A 63 1.18 -11.40 2.38
C PRO A 63 1.56 -12.86 2.25
N ARG A 64 1.31 -13.53 1.10
CA ARG A 64 1.68 -14.94 0.88
C ARG A 64 3.19 -15.19 1.01
N ARG A 65 4.01 -14.14 0.88
CA ARG A 65 5.47 -14.24 1.07
C ARG A 65 5.88 -14.35 2.53
N HIS A 66 5.08 -13.84 3.47
CA HIS A 66 5.43 -13.77 4.89
C HIS A 66 4.42 -14.49 5.79
N LEU A 67 3.21 -14.73 5.29
CA LEU A 67 2.07 -15.29 6.02
C LEU A 67 1.43 -16.41 5.16
N LYS A 68 0.98 -17.48 5.81
CA LYS A 68 0.13 -18.50 5.17
C LYS A 68 -1.31 -17.99 5.07
N THR A 69 -1.54 -17.04 4.18
CA THR A 69 -2.88 -16.54 3.83
C THR A 69 -3.16 -16.78 2.35
N ASP A 70 -4.43 -16.81 1.96
CA ASP A 70 -4.82 -16.85 0.55
C ASP A 70 -5.01 -15.45 -0.05
N VAL A 71 -4.88 -14.40 0.78
CA VAL A 71 -5.05 -13.01 0.36
C VAL A 71 -4.01 -12.62 -0.70
N PRO A 72 -4.43 -12.07 -1.85
CA PRO A 72 -3.54 -11.73 -2.95
C PRO A 72 -2.64 -10.53 -2.66
N ALA A 73 -3.16 -9.49 -1.99
CA ALA A 73 -2.38 -8.31 -1.60
C ALA A 73 -2.88 -7.69 -0.29
N VAL A 74 -1.99 -7.04 0.45
CA VAL A 74 -2.34 -6.23 1.63
C VAL A 74 -1.92 -4.79 1.38
N LEU A 75 -2.85 -3.87 1.61
CA LEU A 75 -2.63 -2.43 1.59
C LEU A 75 -2.52 -1.91 3.03
N SER A 76 -1.36 -1.39 3.38
CA SER A 76 -1.12 -0.71 4.65
C SER A 76 -1.23 0.80 4.45
N ILE A 77 -2.18 1.46 5.13
CA ILE A 77 -2.40 2.91 5.07
C ILE A 77 -1.97 3.55 6.39
N VAL A 78 -1.14 4.58 6.31
CA VAL A 78 -0.59 5.32 7.46
C VAL A 78 -1.26 6.69 7.56
N LEU A 79 -1.93 6.93 8.68
CA LEU A 79 -2.68 8.15 8.95
C LEU A 79 -2.37 8.71 10.35
N PRO A 80 -2.54 10.02 10.58
CA PRO A 80 -2.37 10.60 11.91
C PRO A 80 -3.52 10.30 12.86
N ARG A 81 -4.62 9.72 12.34
CA ARG A 81 -5.80 9.31 13.10
C ARG A 81 -6.13 7.84 12.84
N ARG A 82 -6.85 7.25 13.79
CA ARG A 82 -7.45 5.92 13.63
C ARG A 82 -8.64 6.00 12.68
N LEU A 83 -8.68 5.11 11.70
CA LEU A 83 -9.86 4.80 10.91
C LEU A 83 -10.57 3.60 11.50
N GLU A 84 -11.84 3.76 11.84
CA GLU A 84 -12.67 2.68 12.33
C GLU A 84 -13.51 2.15 11.16
N SER A 85 -12.95 1.20 10.41
CA SER A 85 -13.65 0.46 9.37
C SER A 85 -13.49 -1.04 9.59
N SER A 86 -14.57 -1.79 9.42
CA SER A 86 -14.56 -3.26 9.49
C SER A 86 -13.74 -3.91 8.38
N ARG A 87 -13.36 -3.13 7.36
CA ARG A 87 -12.47 -3.56 6.28
C ARG A 87 -11.03 -3.73 6.75
N PHE A 88 -10.60 -2.99 7.77
CA PHE A 88 -9.25 -3.15 8.30
C PHE A 88 -9.15 -4.43 9.10
N LYS A 89 -8.29 -5.33 8.60
CA LYS A 89 -7.96 -6.57 9.29
C LYS A 89 -7.26 -6.30 10.61
N GLU A 90 -6.37 -5.31 10.61
CA GLU A 90 -5.58 -4.94 11.76
C GLU A 90 -5.29 -3.44 11.73
N ILE A 91 -5.34 -2.83 12.91
CA ILE A 91 -5.02 -1.42 13.11
C ILE A 91 -3.96 -1.34 14.20
N VAL A 92 -2.80 -0.79 13.84
CA VAL A 92 -1.63 -0.68 14.71
C VAL A 92 -1.35 0.78 14.98
N HIS A 93 -1.02 1.10 16.24
CA HIS A 93 -0.61 2.44 16.65
C HIS A 93 0.86 2.38 17.11
N PRO A 94 1.84 2.35 16.18
CA PRO A 94 3.25 2.23 16.51
C PRO A 94 3.80 3.42 17.31
N SER A 95 3.28 4.62 17.08
CA SER A 95 3.74 5.84 17.75
C SER A 95 2.64 6.91 17.76
N PRO A 96 2.70 7.89 18.69
CA PRO A 96 1.70 8.95 18.78
C PRO A 96 1.54 9.69 17.45
N GLY A 97 0.30 9.71 16.94
CA GLY A 97 -0.02 10.36 15.66
C GLY A 97 0.43 9.57 14.44
N VAL A 98 0.66 8.25 14.58
CA VAL A 98 0.90 7.34 13.46
C VAL A 98 0.06 6.09 13.66
N TRP A 99 -0.95 5.94 12.81
CA TRP A 99 -1.85 4.79 12.78
C TRP A 99 -1.66 4.05 11.47
N MET A 100 -1.30 2.79 11.56
CA MET A 100 -1.08 1.90 10.43
C MET A 100 -2.28 0.94 10.32
N HIS A 101 -2.99 1.01 9.21
CA HIS A 101 -4.21 0.23 8.97
C HIS A 101 -3.94 -0.79 7.88
N HIS A 102 -4.08 -2.07 8.18
CA HIS A 102 -3.86 -3.17 7.26
C HIS A 102 -5.19 -3.61 6.64
N LEU A 103 -5.32 -3.43 5.34
CA LEU A 103 -6.46 -3.84 4.53
C LEU A 103 -6.07 -5.02 3.65
N GLU A 104 -6.83 -6.10 3.71
CA GLU A 104 -6.65 -7.27 2.85
C GLU A 104 -7.40 -7.04 1.53
N LEU A 105 -6.67 -6.81 0.44
CA LEU A 105 -7.24 -6.68 -0.90
C LEU A 105 -7.37 -8.07 -1.51
N ARG A 106 -8.61 -8.51 -1.75
CA ARG A 106 -8.92 -9.81 -2.37
C ARG A 106 -9.25 -9.65 -3.84
N THR A 107 -9.87 -8.54 -4.19
CA THR A 107 -10.35 -8.24 -5.54
C THR A 107 -10.05 -6.80 -5.89
N VAL A 108 -10.23 -6.44 -7.16
CA VAL A 108 -10.15 -5.03 -7.59
C VAL A 108 -11.29 -4.18 -7.02
N GLU A 109 -12.40 -4.80 -6.64
CA GLU A 109 -13.58 -4.15 -6.07
C GLU A 109 -13.34 -3.69 -4.62
N ASP A 110 -12.34 -4.26 -3.94
CA ASP A 110 -11.89 -3.78 -2.62
C ASP A 110 -11.21 -2.40 -2.72
N ILE A 111 -10.86 -1.92 -3.93
CA ILE A 111 -10.35 -0.57 -4.17
C ILE A 111 -11.49 0.31 -4.70
N ASP A 112 -12.40 0.68 -3.81
CA ASP A 112 -13.47 1.63 -4.08
C ASP A 112 -13.11 3.07 -3.70
N ASP A 113 -14.03 4.01 -3.94
CA ASP A 113 -13.86 5.43 -3.65
C ASP A 113 -13.54 5.70 -2.16
N GLU A 114 -13.96 4.84 -1.23
CA GLU A 114 -13.60 4.96 0.19
C GLU A 114 -12.09 4.77 0.39
N VAL A 115 -11.53 3.75 -0.27
CA VAL A 115 -10.08 3.49 -0.24
C VAL A 115 -9.32 4.61 -0.92
N ALA A 116 -9.82 5.11 -2.05
CA ALA A 116 -9.23 6.28 -2.71
C ALA A 116 -9.19 7.49 -1.77
N GLY A 117 -10.30 7.79 -1.09
CA GLY A 117 -10.37 8.89 -0.12
C GLY A 117 -9.40 8.72 1.06
N TRP A 118 -9.23 7.50 1.58
CA TRP A 118 -8.22 7.24 2.62
C TRP A 118 -6.80 7.46 2.13
N LEU A 119 -6.51 7.11 0.88
CA LEU A 119 -5.20 7.31 0.26
C LEU A 119 -4.91 8.80 0.02
N GLU A 120 -5.91 9.57 -0.41
CA GLU A 120 -5.83 11.03 -0.52
C GLU A 120 -5.55 11.69 0.83
N GLU A 121 -6.28 11.27 1.87
CA GLU A 121 -6.08 11.80 3.21
C GLU A 121 -4.68 11.45 3.74
N ALA A 122 -4.24 10.21 3.52
CA ALA A 122 -2.92 9.74 3.92
C ALA A 122 -1.82 10.51 3.17
N PHE A 123 -2.02 10.80 1.88
CA PHE A 123 -1.12 11.63 1.08
C PHE A 123 -1.05 13.08 1.61
N ALA A 124 -2.20 13.68 1.91
CA ALA A 124 -2.29 15.03 2.46
C ALA A 124 -1.61 15.13 3.82
N ALA A 125 -1.80 14.12 4.69
CA ALA A 125 -1.13 14.05 5.98
C ALA A 125 0.39 13.77 5.88
N ALA A 126 0.85 13.23 4.74
CA ALA A 126 2.24 12.88 4.49
C ALA A 126 3.04 13.92 3.71
N GLY A 127 2.42 15.04 3.30
CA GLY A 127 3.09 16.22 2.76
C GLY A 127 3.72 17.07 3.87
#